data_AF-B5M080-F1
#
_entry.id   AF-B5M080-F1
#
_cell.length_a   1.000
_cell.length_b   1.000
_cell.length_c   1.000
_cell.angle_alpha   90.00
_cell.angle_beta   90.00
_cell.angle_gamma   90.00
#
_symmetry.space_group_name_H-M   'P 1'
#
loop_
_entity.id
_entity.type
_entity.pdbx_description
1 polymer ?
#
loop_
_entity_poly.entity_id
_entity_poly.type
_entity_poly.pdbx_seq_one_letter_code
_entity_poly.pdbx_strand_id
1 'polypeptide(L)'
;KDSGSGSQCTAVNSVSSNGVAWSTTWNWSGGNSNVKSYANSGISFNKKLVSKVGGIPTSVSWTYSNSNINADVSYDLFTAADINHVTYS
;
A
#
# COMPACT_ATOMS: atom_id res chain seq x y z
N LYS A 1 -12.42 14.32 -8.77
CA LYS A 1 -12.71 13.61 -10.05
C LYS A 1 -12.75 12.14 -9.67
N ASP A 2 -13.93 11.63 -9.36
CA ASP A 2 -14.10 10.22 -8.99
C ASP A 2 -14.02 9.40 -10.27
N SER A 3 -13.07 8.48 -10.31
CA SER A 3 -12.83 7.66 -11.49
C SER A 3 -13.67 6.37 -11.48
N GLY A 4 -14.73 6.31 -10.66
CA GLY A 4 -15.65 5.18 -10.55
C GLY A 4 -16.59 5.27 -9.35
N SER A 5 -17.31 4.19 -9.08
CA SER A 5 -18.22 4.03 -7.93
C SER A 5 -17.99 2.70 -7.23
N GLY A 6 -18.19 2.64 -5.92
CA GLY A 6 -17.94 1.42 -5.16
C GLY A 6 -17.72 1.65 -3.68
N SER A 7 -17.26 0.60 -3.01
CA SER A 7 -16.93 0.63 -1.58
C SER A 7 -15.71 -0.25 -1.29
N GLN A 8 -15.05 0.05 -0.19
CA GLN A 8 -13.92 -0.71 0.31
C GLN A 8 -13.87 -0.68 1.84
N CYS A 9 -13.53 -1.81 2.43
CA CYS A 9 -13.28 -1.96 3.86
C CYS A 9 -11.93 -2.65 4.05
N THR A 10 -11.11 -2.10 4.94
CA THR A 10 -9.81 -2.67 5.32
C THR A 10 -9.87 -3.10 6.78
N ALA A 11 -9.43 -4.31 7.07
CA ALA A 11 -9.44 -4.90 8.40
C ALA A 11 -8.00 -5.25 8.84
N VAL A 12 -7.67 -4.88 10.07
CA VAL A 12 -6.45 -5.34 10.74
C VAL A 12 -6.74 -6.68 11.39
N ASN A 13 -6.01 -7.72 11.00
CA ASN A 13 -6.19 -9.08 11.51
C ASN A 13 -5.25 -9.35 12.70
N SER A 14 -4.01 -8.85 12.65
CA SER A 14 -3.07 -8.89 13.78
C SER A 14 -1.97 -7.84 13.64
N VAL A 15 -1.43 -7.39 14.78
CA VAL A 15 -0.27 -6.49 14.87
C VAL A 15 0.70 -7.02 15.93
N SER A 16 1.98 -7.11 15.58
CA SER A 16 3.04 -7.52 16.50
C SER A 16 4.37 -6.85 16.14
N SER A 17 5.40 -7.05 16.98
CA SER A 17 6.78 -6.65 16.65
C SER A 17 7.35 -7.35 15.42
N ASN A 18 6.76 -8.50 15.03
CA ASN A 18 7.24 -9.34 13.93
C ASN A 18 6.55 -9.02 12.60
N GLY A 19 5.57 -8.12 12.59
CA GLY A 19 4.83 -7.75 11.39
C GLY A 19 3.33 -7.56 11.62
N VAL A 20 2.62 -7.38 10.51
CA VAL A 20 1.18 -7.12 10.45
C VAL A 20 0.51 -8.12 9.52
N ALA A 21 -0.69 -8.54 9.88
CA ALA A 21 -1.61 -9.22 8.97
C ALA A 21 -2.87 -8.36 8.82
N TRP A 22 -3.30 -8.15 7.58
CA TRP A 22 -4.48 -7.36 7.27
C TRP A 22 -5.14 -7.90 6.01
N SER A 23 -6.37 -7.48 5.78
CA SER A 23 -7.11 -7.79 4.56
C SER A 23 -7.88 -6.56 4.10
N THR A 24 -8.20 -6.50 2.81
CA THR A 24 -9.08 -5.48 2.27
C THR A 24 -10.06 -6.13 1.31
N THR A 25 -11.33 -5.75 1.45
CA THR A 25 -12.41 -6.19 0.57
C THR A 25 -12.95 -4.95 -0.13
N TRP A 26 -13.08 -5.01 -1.44
CA TRP A 26 -13.53 -3.89 -2.25
C TRP A 26 -14.43 -4.37 -3.37
N ASN A 27 -15.27 -3.47 -3.84
CA ASN A 27 -16.05 -3.61 -5.06
C ASN A 27 -16.04 -2.27 -5.77
N TRP A 28 -15.43 -2.21 -6.95
CA TRP A 28 -15.25 -0.99 -7.73
C TRP A 28 -15.77 -1.18 -9.16
N SER A 29 -16.37 -0.14 -9.70
CA SER A 29 -16.81 -0.06 -11.11
C SER A 29 -16.47 1.31 -11.71
N GLY A 30 -16.36 1.37 -13.04
CA GLY A 30 -16.05 2.60 -13.78
C GLY A 30 -14.55 2.95 -13.80
N GLY A 31 -14.17 3.80 -14.77
CA GLY A 31 -12.79 4.26 -15.02
C GLY A 31 -11.78 3.13 -15.01
N ASN A 32 -11.93 2.20 -15.96
CA ASN A 32 -11.21 0.92 -16.01
C ASN A 32 -9.67 1.02 -16.02
N SER A 33 -9.11 2.19 -16.30
CA SER A 33 -7.67 2.46 -16.31
C SER A 33 -7.22 3.41 -15.20
N ASN A 34 -8.09 3.69 -14.22
CA ASN A 34 -7.78 4.55 -13.08
C ASN A 34 -7.74 3.74 -11.79
N VAL A 35 -6.66 3.89 -11.03
CA VAL A 35 -6.57 3.37 -9.66
C VAL A 35 -7.66 4.02 -8.81
N LYS A 36 -8.35 3.20 -8.01
CA LYS A 36 -9.43 3.63 -7.12
C LYS A 36 -8.96 3.84 -5.69
N SER A 37 -8.00 3.02 -5.27
CA SER A 37 -7.57 2.90 -3.88
C SER A 37 -6.23 2.19 -3.81
N TYR A 38 -5.47 2.47 -2.75
CA TYR A 38 -4.22 1.78 -2.45
C TYR A 38 -4.17 1.44 -0.95
N ALA A 39 -5.04 0.52 -0.51
CA ALA A 39 -4.97 0.02 0.87
C ALA A 39 -3.64 -0.70 1.08
N ASN A 40 -2.91 -0.30 2.11
CA ASN A 40 -1.55 -0.75 2.34
C ASN A 40 -1.24 -0.82 3.84
N SER A 41 -0.12 -1.47 4.16
CA SER A 41 0.53 -1.40 5.46
C SER A 41 1.88 -0.72 5.33
N GLY A 42 2.07 0.39 6.04
CA GLY A 42 3.34 1.11 6.09
C GLY A 42 4.16 0.79 7.34
N ILE A 43 5.44 1.16 7.29
CA ILE A 43 6.34 1.17 8.45
C ILE A 43 6.79 2.60 8.74
N SER A 44 6.92 2.92 10.03
CA SER A 44 7.55 4.17 10.47
C SER A 44 9.05 3.99 10.59
N PHE A 45 9.81 4.90 10.00
CA PHE A 45 11.28 4.88 10.04
C PHE A 45 11.85 6.29 10.04
N ASN A 46 13.09 6.42 10.51
CA ASN A 46 13.83 7.67 10.38
C ASN A 46 14.32 7.85 8.94
N LYS A 47 13.91 8.95 8.29
CA LYS A 47 14.33 9.29 6.92
C LYS A 47 15.85 9.33 6.81
N LYS A 48 16.40 8.73 5.76
CA LYS A 48 17.85 8.71 5.46
C LYS A 48 18.06 8.94 3.97
N LEU A 49 19.24 9.45 3.61
CA LEU A 49 19.69 9.39 2.22
C LEU A 49 19.78 7.94 1.78
N VAL A 50 19.32 7.64 0.56
CA VAL A 50 19.38 6.29 -0.03
C VAL A 50 20.80 5.73 0.00
N SER A 51 21.80 6.58 -0.23
CA SER A 51 23.23 6.21 -0.17
C SER A 51 23.74 5.78 1.22
N LYS A 52 22.94 5.99 2.28
CA LYS A 52 23.23 5.59 3.66
C LYS A 52 22.38 4.40 4.12
N VAL A 53 21.54 3.84 3.25
CA VAL A 53 20.73 2.65 3.53
C VAL A 53 21.57 1.41 3.29
N GLY A 54 21.80 0.62 4.34
CA GLY A 54 22.55 -0.64 4.25
C GLY A 54 21.71 -1.82 3.73
N GLY A 55 20.37 -1.73 3.84
CA GLY A 55 19.44 -2.74 3.35
C GLY A 55 18.00 -2.42 3.76
N ILE A 56 17.05 -2.96 3.01
CA ILE A 56 15.60 -2.88 3.27
C ILE A 56 15.03 -4.30 3.23
N PRO A 57 15.33 -5.13 4.24
CA PRO A 57 14.81 -6.50 4.27
C PRO A 57 13.29 -6.46 4.46
N THR A 58 12.57 -7.20 3.62
CA THR A 58 11.11 -7.31 3.68
C THR A 58 10.67 -8.69 3.22
N SER A 59 9.55 -9.18 3.75
CA SER A 59 8.89 -10.40 3.32
C SER A 59 7.37 -10.17 3.33
N VAL A 60 6.68 -10.79 2.39
CA VAL A 60 5.21 -10.70 2.28
C VAL A 60 4.67 -12.03 1.79
N SER A 61 3.53 -12.43 2.35
CA SER A 61 2.67 -13.48 1.82
C SER A 61 1.30 -12.87 1.61
N TRP A 62 0.74 -13.04 0.41
CA TRP A 62 -0.55 -12.46 0.04
C TRP A 62 -1.29 -13.41 -0.89
N THR A 63 -2.60 -13.21 -0.98
CA THR A 63 -3.47 -13.94 -1.91
C THR A 63 -4.66 -13.08 -2.27
N TYR A 64 -5.21 -13.27 -3.47
CA TYR A 64 -6.53 -12.79 -3.84
C TYR A 64 -7.54 -13.93 -3.78
N SER A 65 -8.76 -13.62 -3.34
CA SER A 65 -9.88 -14.56 -3.39
C SER A 65 -10.44 -14.77 -4.80
N ASN A 66 -10.13 -13.88 -5.74
CA ASN A 66 -10.59 -13.91 -7.13
C ASN A 66 -9.46 -13.42 -8.08
N SER A 67 -9.28 -14.09 -9.21
CA SER A 67 -8.31 -13.72 -10.26
C SER A 67 -8.91 -12.96 -11.44
N ASN A 68 -10.24 -12.93 -11.59
CA ASN A 68 -10.93 -12.16 -12.63
C ASN A 68 -11.14 -10.71 -12.17
N ILE A 69 -10.04 -9.99 -11.97
CA ILE A 69 -9.98 -8.61 -11.46
C ILE A 69 -8.91 -7.82 -12.21
N ASN A 70 -9.07 -6.49 -12.30
CA ASN A 70 -8.03 -5.58 -12.75
C ASN A 70 -7.43 -4.85 -11.53
N ALA A 71 -6.34 -5.40 -10.99
CA ALA A 71 -5.65 -4.89 -9.83
C ALA A 71 -4.18 -5.35 -9.84
N ASP A 72 -3.32 -4.63 -9.12
CA ASP A 72 -1.95 -5.02 -8.84
C ASP A 72 -1.70 -5.23 -7.33
N VAL A 73 -0.62 -5.93 -7.01
CA VAL A 73 -0.05 -6.01 -5.66
C VAL A 73 1.40 -5.54 -5.77
N SER A 74 1.73 -4.45 -5.09
CA SER A 74 3.01 -3.76 -5.24
C SER A 74 3.57 -3.30 -3.89
N TYR A 75 4.90 -3.13 -3.84
CA TYR A 75 5.54 -2.28 -2.83
C TYR A 75 5.59 -0.86 -3.38
N ASP A 76 5.44 0.14 -2.50
CA ASP A 76 5.52 1.54 -2.88
C ASP A 76 6.47 2.30 -1.96
N LEU A 77 7.45 2.98 -2.55
CA LEU A 77 8.55 3.66 -1.85
C LEU A 77 8.78 5.04 -2.47
N PHE A 78 8.77 6.07 -1.63
CA PHE A 78 8.98 7.45 -2.06
C PHE A 78 10.30 8.01 -1.53
N THR A 79 10.95 8.85 -2.33
CA THR A 79 12.11 9.65 -1.92
C THR A 79 11.88 11.11 -2.31
N ALA A 80 12.46 12.02 -1.55
CA ALA A 80 12.46 13.44 -1.85
C ALA A 80 13.84 14.03 -1.53
N ALA A 81 14.22 15.07 -2.26
CA ALA A 81 15.49 15.77 -2.02
C ALA A 81 15.45 16.56 -0.70
N ASP A 82 14.30 17.14 -0.36
CA ASP A 82 14.06 17.79 0.93
C ASP A 82 13.51 16.79 1.95
N ILE A 83 14.21 16.64 3.08
CA ILE A 83 13.79 15.76 4.18
C ILE A 83 12.45 16.21 4.80
N ASN A 84 12.12 17.49 4.68
CA ASN A 84 10.89 18.10 5.17
C ASN A 84 9.78 18.17 4.12
N HIS A 85 9.98 17.56 2.94
CA HIS A 85 8.92 17.44 1.93
C HIS A 85 7.66 16.85 2.57
N VAL A 86 6.54 17.53 2.38
CA VAL A 86 5.24 17.13 2.95
C VAL A 86 4.88 15.74 2.42
N THR A 87 4.57 14.84 3.33
CA THR A 87 4.12 13.48 3.01
C THR A 87 2.60 13.41 3.18
N TYR A 88 1.91 12.85 2.19
CA TYR A 88 0.49 12.54 2.26
C TYR A 88 0.34 11.04 2.54
N SER A 89 -0.58 10.69 3.42
CA SER A 89 -0.96 9.32 3.78
C SER A 89 -2.45 9.13 3.58
#